data_AF-A0A355S6W4-F1
#
_entry.id   AF-A0A355S6W4-F1
#
_cell.length_a   1.000
_cell.length_b   1.000
_cell.length_c   1.000
_cell.angle_alpha   90.00
_cell.angle_beta   90.00
_cell.angle_gamma   90.00
#
_symmetry.space_group_name_H-M   'P 1'
#
loop_
_entity.id
_entity.type
_entity.pdbx_description
1 polymer ?
#
loop_
_entity_poly.entity_id
_entity_poly.type
_entity_poly.pdbx_seq_one_letter_code
_entity_poly.pdbx_strand_id
1 'polypeptide(L)'
;MAFGVGLNRFAVLDGESRLPQNPPVSRTFLMLLIVALLGSEGVSAEQKQAGKVPKEVLNQAVAATRAMGQEVLKGDYSVALNRMYPRWKKRAAKRLVGGQAELARRLGEMPAKMAKQGISMLKYEVGEPTGAHEVVLLRGQDGNGKEINMYLEWLVFVPTRAEYRIIDPETRLARRIETKGFQVAVNRKGTVDWYFIDGRNCSIADLRSFFPGLPEDLGLLGMPKVGGSEVGRGR
;
A
#
# COMPACT_ATOMS: atom_id res chain seq x y z
N MET A 1 66.59 -1.30 -4.94
CA MET A 1 67.19 -2.64 -5.16
C MET A 1 67.12 -3.42 -3.85
N ALA A 2 66.40 -4.54 -3.90
CA ALA A 2 66.60 -5.84 -3.24
C ALA A 2 66.85 -6.02 -1.71
N PHE A 3 66.20 -7.09 -1.23
CA PHE A 3 66.40 -7.91 -0.01
C PHE A 3 65.98 -7.29 1.35
N GLY A 4 65.25 -7.97 2.24
CA GLY A 4 64.84 -9.37 2.31
C GLY A 4 65.12 -9.96 3.72
N VAL A 5 64.05 -10.09 4.52
CA VAL A 5 63.69 -11.20 5.43
C VAL A 5 64.61 -11.64 6.58
N GLY A 6 64.00 -11.89 7.75
CA GLY A 6 64.51 -12.82 8.77
C GLY A 6 63.71 -12.77 10.09
N LEU A 7 62.47 -13.28 10.16
CA LEU A 7 62.04 -14.66 10.51
C LEU A 7 62.42 -15.16 11.90
N ASN A 8 61.41 -15.59 12.67
CA ASN A 8 61.24 -16.94 13.28
C ASN A 8 60.20 -16.87 14.44
N ARG A 9 59.32 -17.83 14.71
CA ARG A 9 59.30 -19.27 14.38
C ARG A 9 57.98 -19.93 14.83
N PHE A 10 57.66 -21.01 14.11
CA PHE A 10 56.97 -22.26 14.51
C PHE A 10 55.44 -22.38 14.60
N ALA A 11 54.96 -23.25 13.71
CA ALA A 11 53.69 -23.98 13.70
C ALA A 11 53.87 -25.38 14.34
N VAL A 12 52.77 -26.17 14.29
CA VAL A 12 52.52 -27.61 14.61
C VAL A 12 51.59 -27.73 15.84
N LEU A 13 50.27 -27.93 15.73
CA LEU A 13 49.43 -29.06 15.23
C LEU A 13 49.60 -30.39 16.01
N ASP A 14 48.57 -30.77 16.79
CA ASP A 14 47.77 -32.00 16.64
C ASP A 14 47.04 -32.44 17.94
N GLY A 15 45.83 -33.00 17.79
CA GLY A 15 45.21 -33.91 18.79
C GLY A 15 43.71 -33.75 19.07
N GLU A 16 42.86 -34.35 18.23
CA GLU A 16 41.39 -34.53 18.34
C GLU A 16 40.93 -35.21 19.66
N SER A 17 39.74 -34.98 20.25
CA SER A 17 38.40 -35.42 19.80
C SER A 17 37.40 -35.15 20.96
N ARG A 18 36.16 -34.65 20.76
CA ARG A 18 34.93 -35.41 20.47
C ARG A 18 33.79 -34.46 19.99
N LEU A 19 33.08 -34.92 18.95
CA LEU A 19 31.94 -34.34 18.21
C LEU A 19 30.58 -34.40 18.99
N PRO A 20 29.39 -33.91 18.52
CA PRO A 20 29.01 -33.59 17.12
C PRO A 20 28.03 -32.39 16.88
N GLN A 21 27.68 -32.23 15.58
CA GLN A 21 26.41 -31.73 14.97
C GLN A 21 26.47 -30.34 14.28
N ASN A 22 26.08 -30.33 13.00
CA ASN A 22 25.91 -29.21 12.06
C ASN A 22 24.47 -29.32 11.48
N PRO A 23 23.86 -28.31 10.79
CA PRO A 23 23.79 -26.86 11.01
C PRO A 23 22.29 -26.35 10.87
N PRO A 24 21.91 -25.27 10.15
CA PRO A 24 21.65 -23.91 10.67
C PRO A 24 20.25 -23.33 10.32
N VAL A 25 19.59 -22.52 11.17
CA VAL A 25 18.59 -21.53 10.67
C VAL A 25 18.48 -20.33 11.61
N SER A 26 18.83 -19.15 11.09
CA SER A 26 18.64 -17.83 11.71
C SER A 26 17.15 -17.54 11.95
N ARG A 27 16.75 -17.60 13.22
CA ARG A 27 15.47 -17.13 13.74
C ARG A 27 15.71 -15.82 14.48
N THR A 28 15.58 -14.71 13.77
CA THR A 28 15.55 -13.40 14.42
C THR A 28 14.56 -12.52 13.70
N PHE A 29 13.39 -12.32 14.33
CA PHE A 29 12.71 -11.04 14.52
C PHE A 29 11.27 -11.32 14.99
N LEU A 30 11.11 -11.49 16.29
CA LEU A 30 9.84 -11.47 17.00
C LEU A 30 9.96 -10.49 18.18
N MET A 31 9.05 -9.50 18.18
CA MET A 31 8.58 -8.68 19.32
C MET A 31 9.55 -7.79 20.11
N LEU A 32 9.24 -6.48 20.15
CA LEU A 32 8.77 -5.71 21.34
C LEU A 32 8.91 -4.19 21.12
N LEU A 33 7.86 -3.40 21.40
CA LEU A 33 7.85 -2.45 22.54
C LEU A 33 6.48 -1.77 22.71
N ILE A 34 6.03 -1.68 23.97
CA ILE A 34 4.84 -0.98 24.48
C ILE A 34 5.30 0.21 25.37
N VAL A 35 4.43 1.23 25.45
CA VAL A 35 4.20 2.22 26.53
C VAL A 35 4.98 3.55 26.49
N ALA A 36 4.22 4.66 26.38
CA ALA A 36 4.30 5.82 27.28
C ALA A 36 2.97 6.60 27.28
N LEU A 37 2.40 6.76 28.48
CA LEU A 37 1.24 7.60 28.84
C LEU A 37 1.64 9.08 28.99
N LEU A 38 0.70 10.01 28.79
CA LEU A 38 0.27 11.06 29.74
C LEU A 38 -0.77 11.97 29.07
N GLY A 39 -1.82 12.31 29.82
CA GLY A 39 -3.04 12.95 29.33
C GLY A 39 -3.02 14.47 29.22
N SER A 40 -4.07 14.97 28.56
CA SER A 40 -4.64 16.30 28.77
C SER A 40 -6.13 16.23 28.46
N GLU A 41 -6.96 16.50 29.46
CA GLU A 41 -8.38 16.79 29.31
C GLU A 41 -8.55 18.08 28.50
N GLY A 42 -9.54 18.15 27.61
CA GLY A 42 -9.88 19.41 26.95
C GLY A 42 -10.63 19.29 25.64
N VAL A 43 -11.94 19.52 25.73
CA VAL A 43 -12.88 19.88 24.65
C VAL A 43 -13.25 18.75 23.68
N SER A 44 -14.26 17.99 24.09
CA SER A 44 -15.12 17.24 23.18
C SER A 44 -15.87 18.25 22.29
N ALA A 45 -15.25 18.63 21.18
CA ALA A 45 -15.92 19.34 20.12
C ALA A 45 -16.93 18.36 19.50
N GLU A 46 -18.21 18.71 19.62
CA GLU A 46 -19.35 17.99 19.09
C GLU A 46 -19.10 17.63 17.61
N GLN A 47 -18.70 16.39 17.35
CA GLN A 47 -18.54 15.83 16.01
C GLN A 47 -19.94 15.69 15.40
N LYS A 48 -20.40 16.77 14.78
CA LYS A 48 -21.55 16.76 13.88
C LYS A 48 -21.28 15.69 12.82
N GLN A 49 -21.99 14.57 12.92
CA GLN A 49 -21.92 13.46 11.97
C GLN A 49 -22.04 14.01 10.55
N ALA A 50 -20.96 13.91 9.78
CA ALA A 50 -20.99 14.17 8.35
C ALA A 50 -22.06 13.27 7.72
N GLY A 51 -22.90 13.85 6.86
CA GLY A 51 -24.02 13.16 6.22
C GLY A 51 -23.53 11.89 5.53
N LYS A 52 -24.28 10.80 5.71
CA LYS A 52 -24.00 9.49 5.11
C LYS A 52 -23.74 9.66 3.60
N VAL A 53 -22.53 9.33 3.14
CA VAL A 53 -22.13 9.45 1.73
C VAL A 53 -23.20 8.82 0.82
N PRO A 54 -23.66 9.50 -0.25
CA PRO A 54 -24.75 8.98 -1.08
C PRO A 54 -24.41 7.62 -1.71
N LYS A 55 -25.40 6.73 -1.80
CA LYS A 55 -25.22 5.38 -2.40
C LYS A 55 -24.68 5.45 -3.84
N GLU A 56 -25.11 6.46 -4.59
CA GLU A 56 -24.62 6.67 -5.95
C GLU A 56 -23.10 6.90 -6.01
N VAL A 57 -22.54 7.66 -5.05
CA VAL A 57 -21.09 7.89 -4.95
C VAL A 57 -20.37 6.57 -4.66
N LEU A 58 -20.94 5.72 -3.80
CA LEU A 58 -20.39 4.39 -3.49
C LEU A 58 -20.38 3.49 -4.74
N ASN A 59 -21.49 3.47 -5.48
CA ASN A 59 -21.60 2.71 -6.73
C ASN A 59 -20.58 3.18 -7.77
N GLN A 60 -20.41 4.49 -7.91
CA GLN A 60 -19.42 5.09 -8.83
C GLN A 60 -17.99 4.76 -8.43
N ALA A 61 -17.65 4.80 -7.14
CA ALA A 61 -16.33 4.41 -6.64
C ALA A 61 -16.01 2.94 -6.98
N VAL A 62 -16.98 2.04 -6.79
CA VAL A 62 -16.86 0.62 -7.15
C VAL A 62 -16.69 0.45 -8.66
N ALA A 63 -17.51 1.12 -9.46
CA ALA A 63 -17.44 1.06 -10.92
C ALA A 63 -16.08 1.55 -11.45
N ALA A 64 -15.60 2.69 -10.94
CA ALA A 64 -14.30 3.26 -11.33
C ALA A 64 -13.13 2.36 -10.89
N THR A 65 -13.19 1.79 -9.68
CA THR A 65 -12.18 0.84 -9.19
C THR A 65 -12.14 -0.43 -10.05
N ARG A 66 -13.33 -0.93 -10.45
CA ARG A 66 -13.44 -2.09 -11.33
C ARG A 66 -12.88 -1.79 -12.71
N ALA A 67 -13.22 -0.65 -13.30
CA ALA A 67 -12.69 -0.23 -14.60
C ALA A 67 -11.16 -0.17 -14.60
N MET A 68 -10.56 0.47 -13.60
CA MET A 68 -9.09 0.49 -13.43
C MET A 68 -8.52 -0.93 -13.28
N GLY A 69 -9.13 -1.77 -12.45
CA GLY A 69 -8.70 -3.15 -12.22
C GLY A 69 -8.72 -4.02 -13.48
N GLN A 70 -9.71 -3.83 -14.36
CA GLN A 70 -9.79 -4.55 -15.63
C GLN A 70 -8.66 -4.18 -16.59
N GLU A 71 -8.27 -2.91 -16.66
CA GLU A 71 -7.12 -2.49 -17.48
C GLU A 71 -5.80 -3.06 -16.93
N VAL A 72 -5.62 -3.06 -15.60
CA VAL A 72 -4.46 -3.71 -14.95
C VAL A 72 -4.42 -5.21 -15.23
N LEU A 73 -5.56 -5.90 -15.17
CA LEU A 73 -5.67 -7.33 -15.48
C LEU A 73 -5.26 -7.65 -16.93
N LYS A 74 -5.57 -6.75 -17.88
CA LYS A 74 -5.15 -6.85 -19.28
C LYS A 74 -3.66 -6.52 -19.49
N GLY A 75 -2.94 -6.09 -18.45
CA GLY A 75 -1.54 -5.73 -18.52
C GLY A 75 -1.27 -4.25 -18.76
N ASP A 76 -2.29 -3.39 -18.80
CA ASP A 76 -2.09 -1.94 -18.85
C ASP A 76 -1.98 -1.36 -17.44
N TYR A 77 -0.75 -1.33 -16.93
CA TYR A 77 -0.45 -0.75 -15.62
C TYR A 77 -0.29 0.78 -15.68
N SER A 78 -0.28 1.39 -16.87
CA SER A 78 -0.17 2.84 -17.02
C SER A 78 -1.40 3.55 -16.46
N VAL A 79 -2.57 2.90 -16.51
CA VAL A 79 -3.82 3.39 -15.92
C VAL A 79 -3.66 3.72 -14.43
N ALA A 80 -2.88 2.91 -13.68
CA ALA A 80 -2.67 3.11 -12.25
C ALA A 80 -1.84 4.37 -11.98
N LEU A 81 -0.91 4.72 -12.87
CA LEU A 81 -0.13 5.95 -12.79
C LEU A 81 -0.94 7.19 -13.20
N ASN A 82 -1.78 7.04 -14.22
CA ASN A 82 -2.61 8.13 -14.77
C ASN A 82 -3.72 8.50 -13.80
N ARG A 83 -4.33 7.50 -13.15
CA ARG A 83 -5.40 7.68 -12.15
C ARG A 83 -4.87 7.76 -10.72
N MET A 84 -3.56 7.83 -10.50
CA MET A 84 -3.01 7.98 -9.15
C MET A 84 -3.40 9.34 -8.55
N TYR A 85 -3.86 9.36 -7.28
CA TYR A 85 -4.21 10.60 -6.61
C TYR A 85 -3.05 11.60 -6.65
N PRO A 86 -3.24 12.84 -7.16
CA PRO A 86 -2.12 13.75 -7.47
C PRO A 86 -1.18 14.04 -6.29
N ARG A 87 -1.73 14.26 -5.08
CA ARG A 87 -0.91 14.51 -3.88
C ARG A 87 -0.13 13.26 -3.46
N TRP A 88 -0.71 12.08 -3.65
CA TRP A 88 -0.02 10.80 -3.43
C TRP A 88 1.07 10.58 -4.48
N LYS A 89 0.79 10.80 -5.77
CA LYS A 89 1.75 10.71 -6.87
C LYS A 89 2.96 11.61 -6.64
N LYS A 90 2.73 12.86 -6.20
CA LYS A 90 3.81 13.79 -5.83
C LYS A 90 4.63 13.28 -4.65
N ARG A 91 4.00 12.70 -3.62
CA ARG A 91 4.71 12.10 -2.47
C ARG A 91 5.53 10.88 -2.89
N ALA A 92 4.97 9.97 -3.67
CA ALA A 92 5.65 8.78 -4.17
C ALA A 92 6.87 9.16 -5.02
N ALA A 93 6.72 10.13 -5.93
CA ALA A 93 7.81 10.64 -6.75
C ALA A 93 8.95 11.25 -5.93
N LYS A 94 8.64 12.03 -4.87
CA LYS A 94 9.65 12.64 -4.00
C LYS A 94 10.57 11.64 -3.29
N ARG A 95 10.13 10.38 -3.13
CA ARG A 95 10.91 9.31 -2.50
C ARG A 95 11.94 8.67 -3.45
N LEU A 96 11.93 9.05 -4.73
CA LEU A 96 12.77 8.44 -5.77
C LEU A 96 13.79 9.45 -6.31
N VAL A 97 15.05 9.02 -6.42
CA VAL A 97 16.04 9.74 -7.23
C VAL A 97 15.56 9.71 -8.69
N GLY A 98 15.34 10.87 -9.29
CA GLY A 98 14.70 11.00 -10.62
C GLY A 98 13.19 11.29 -10.59
N GLY A 99 12.59 11.42 -9.40
CA GLY A 99 11.26 12.03 -9.23
C GLY A 99 10.14 11.32 -9.99
N GLN A 100 9.34 12.10 -10.73
CA GLN A 100 8.19 11.58 -11.47
C GLN A 100 8.58 10.71 -12.66
N ALA A 101 9.70 11.01 -13.33
CA ALA A 101 10.18 10.21 -14.45
C ALA A 101 10.58 8.81 -13.98
N GLU A 102 11.29 8.71 -12.86
CA GLU A 102 11.65 7.42 -12.27
C GLU A 102 10.41 6.64 -11.79
N LEU A 103 9.43 7.31 -11.18
CA LEU A 103 8.16 6.69 -10.81
C LEU A 103 7.45 6.09 -12.05
N ALA A 104 7.37 6.86 -13.13
CA ALA A 104 6.73 6.43 -14.37
C ALA A 104 7.46 5.24 -15.00
N ARG A 105 8.80 5.30 -15.07
CA ARG A 105 9.64 4.22 -15.59
C ARG A 105 9.45 2.92 -14.80
N ARG A 106 9.48 2.97 -13.46
CA ARG A 106 9.28 1.78 -12.62
C ARG A 106 7.93 1.10 -12.86
N LEU A 107 6.86 1.88 -13.00
CA LEU A 107 5.52 1.36 -13.26
C LEU A 107 5.39 0.81 -14.68
N GLY A 108 5.97 1.48 -15.67
CA GLY A 108 5.98 1.02 -17.06
C GLY A 108 6.77 -0.28 -17.27
N GLU A 109 7.83 -0.51 -16.48
CA GLU A 109 8.62 -1.75 -16.53
C GLU A 109 8.02 -2.92 -15.75
N MET A 110 7.05 -2.65 -14.87
CA MET A 110 6.48 -3.65 -13.96
C MET A 110 5.89 -4.87 -14.69
N PRO A 111 5.13 -4.73 -15.81
CA PRO A 111 4.59 -5.88 -16.52
C PRO A 111 5.68 -6.81 -17.06
N ALA A 112 6.72 -6.23 -17.67
CA ALA A 112 7.84 -6.98 -18.21
C ALA A 112 8.64 -7.69 -17.10
N LYS A 113 8.81 -7.04 -15.94
CA LYS A 113 9.45 -7.63 -14.76
C LYS A 113 8.64 -8.80 -14.21
N MET A 114 7.32 -8.64 -14.06
CA MET A 114 6.41 -9.70 -13.63
C MET A 114 6.48 -10.90 -14.57
N ALA A 115 6.39 -10.66 -15.89
CA ALA A 115 6.47 -11.73 -16.89
C ALA A 115 7.81 -12.48 -16.83
N LYS A 116 8.95 -11.78 -16.70
CA LYS A 116 10.28 -12.39 -16.53
C LYS A 116 10.38 -13.25 -15.27
N GLN A 117 9.65 -12.89 -14.22
CA GLN A 117 9.56 -13.65 -12.97
C GLN A 117 8.49 -14.74 -12.99
N GLY A 118 7.85 -15.00 -14.14
CA GLY A 118 6.79 -15.99 -14.26
C GLY A 118 5.52 -15.63 -13.49
N ILE A 119 5.32 -14.34 -13.21
CA ILE A 119 4.16 -13.81 -12.48
C ILE A 119 3.13 -13.30 -13.49
N SER A 120 1.91 -13.80 -13.41
CA SER A 120 0.76 -13.28 -14.16
C SER A 120 -0.45 -13.11 -13.25
N MET A 121 -1.19 -12.02 -13.45
CA MET A 121 -2.46 -11.82 -12.77
C MET A 121 -3.53 -12.65 -13.50
N LEU A 122 -4.25 -13.49 -12.77
CA LEU A 122 -5.33 -14.32 -13.29
C LEU A 122 -6.70 -13.69 -13.05
N LYS A 123 -6.84 -12.98 -11.93
CA LYS A 123 -8.13 -12.45 -11.49
C LYS A 123 -7.95 -11.15 -10.73
N TYR A 124 -8.91 -10.24 -10.89
CA TYR A 124 -9.04 -9.03 -10.10
C TYR A 124 -10.52 -8.79 -9.77
N GLU A 125 -10.86 -8.85 -8.49
CA GLU A 125 -12.21 -8.65 -7.96
C GLU A 125 -12.28 -7.37 -7.14
N VAL A 126 -13.44 -6.71 -7.19
CA VAL A 126 -13.75 -5.49 -6.43
C VAL A 126 -14.95 -5.78 -5.55
N GLY A 127 -14.79 -5.57 -4.24
CA GLY A 127 -15.81 -5.78 -3.23
C GLY A 127 -16.63 -4.53 -2.91
N GLU A 128 -17.56 -4.68 -1.98
CA GLU A 128 -18.40 -3.59 -1.47
C GLU A 128 -17.59 -2.60 -0.62
N PRO A 129 -17.89 -1.28 -0.68
CA PRO A 129 -17.23 -0.29 0.15
C PRO A 129 -17.39 -0.56 1.64
N THR A 130 -16.33 -0.28 2.39
CA THR A 130 -16.24 -0.56 3.84
C THR A 130 -16.21 0.70 4.69
N GLY A 131 -15.88 1.84 4.07
CA GLY A 131 -15.91 3.16 4.69
C GLY A 131 -15.97 4.23 3.60
N ALA A 132 -16.62 5.35 3.90
CA ALA A 132 -16.71 6.49 3.01
C ALA A 132 -16.83 7.80 3.80
N HIS A 133 -16.13 8.83 3.34
CA HIS A 133 -15.96 10.08 4.07
C HIS A 133 -16.06 11.28 3.12
N GLU A 134 -16.67 12.35 3.60
CA GLU A 134 -16.50 13.68 3.04
C GLU A 134 -15.16 14.25 3.53
N VAL A 135 -14.29 14.63 2.60
CA VAL A 135 -12.93 15.07 2.94
C VAL A 135 -12.59 16.38 2.23
N VAL A 136 -11.44 16.95 2.64
CA VAL A 136 -10.94 18.27 2.22
C VAL A 136 -11.88 19.39 2.65
N LEU A 137 -11.69 19.86 3.90
CA LEU A 137 -12.40 20.99 4.47
C LEU A 137 -11.76 22.30 4.03
N LEU A 138 -12.47 23.07 3.20
CA LEU A 138 -12.18 24.48 2.99
C LEU A 138 -13.00 25.28 4.01
N ARG A 139 -12.30 26.06 4.84
CA ARG A 139 -12.92 27.04 5.74
C ARG A 139 -12.91 28.39 5.04
N GLY A 140 -14.05 29.06 5.02
CA GLY A 140 -14.19 30.39 4.44
C GLY A 140 -15.28 31.18 5.16
N GLN A 141 -15.62 32.32 4.59
CA GLN A 141 -16.81 33.07 4.96
C GLN A 141 -17.71 33.23 3.73
N ASP A 142 -19.02 33.20 3.93
CA ASP A 142 -19.96 33.57 2.86
C ASP A 142 -19.92 35.08 2.61
N GLY A 143 -20.74 35.55 1.64
CA GLY A 143 -20.85 36.97 1.31
C GLY A 143 -21.34 37.87 2.45
N ASN A 144 -21.81 37.28 3.56
CA ASN A 144 -22.27 37.98 4.76
C ASN A 144 -21.28 37.84 5.93
N GLY A 145 -20.06 37.32 5.69
CA GLY A 145 -19.04 37.14 6.72
C GLY A 145 -19.28 35.92 7.62
N LYS A 146 -20.28 35.07 7.35
CA LYS A 146 -20.56 33.88 8.15
C LYS A 146 -19.62 32.75 7.77
N GLU A 147 -19.02 32.10 8.76
CA GLU A 147 -18.15 30.95 8.52
C GLU A 147 -18.86 29.83 7.76
N ILE A 148 -18.22 29.37 6.69
CA ILE A 148 -18.63 28.25 5.87
C ILE A 148 -17.55 27.18 5.85
N ASN A 149 -18.00 25.94 5.95
CA ASN A 149 -17.20 24.73 5.90
C ASN A 149 -17.62 23.94 4.66
N MET A 150 -16.72 23.79 3.68
CA MET A 150 -17.00 23.08 2.44
C MET A 150 -16.13 21.83 2.33
N TYR A 151 -16.77 20.66 2.25
CA TYR A 151 -16.10 19.40 1.91
C TYR A 151 -16.09 19.22 0.39
N LEU A 152 -14.90 19.18 -0.21
CA LEU A 152 -14.72 19.24 -1.66
C LEU A 152 -14.54 17.88 -2.34
N GLU A 153 -14.22 16.84 -1.58
CA GLU A 153 -13.90 15.52 -2.13
C GLU A 153 -14.68 14.42 -1.39
N TRP A 154 -15.04 13.37 -2.13
CA TRP A 154 -15.45 12.08 -1.61
C TRP A 154 -14.22 11.19 -1.49
N LEU A 155 -14.13 10.43 -0.40
CA LEU A 155 -13.14 9.37 -0.20
C LEU A 155 -13.86 8.08 0.14
N VAL A 156 -13.58 7.00 -0.59
CA VAL A 156 -14.23 5.69 -0.43
C VAL A 156 -13.19 4.59 -0.36
N PHE A 157 -13.29 3.72 0.65
CA PHE A 157 -12.46 2.53 0.80
C PHE A 157 -13.10 1.34 0.08
N VAL A 158 -12.49 0.90 -1.03
CA VAL A 158 -13.01 -0.16 -1.89
C VAL A 158 -12.12 -1.40 -1.82
N PRO A 159 -12.55 -2.49 -1.16
CA PRO A 159 -11.82 -3.75 -1.08
C PRO A 159 -11.54 -4.37 -2.45
N THR A 160 -10.40 -5.04 -2.58
CA THR A 160 -9.97 -5.72 -3.80
C THR A 160 -9.34 -7.06 -3.50
N ARG A 161 -9.47 -8.01 -4.41
CA ARG A 161 -8.83 -9.33 -4.34
C ARG A 161 -8.20 -9.63 -5.68
N ALA A 162 -6.92 -9.97 -5.69
CA ALA A 162 -6.21 -10.36 -6.90
C ALA A 162 -5.62 -11.76 -6.75
N GLU A 163 -5.79 -12.59 -7.77
CA GLU A 163 -5.15 -13.90 -7.87
C GLU A 163 -4.01 -13.83 -8.87
N TYR A 164 -2.84 -14.33 -8.48
CA TYR A 164 -1.66 -14.40 -9.32
C TYR A 164 -1.26 -15.85 -9.50
N ARG A 165 -0.83 -16.19 -10.71
CA ARG A 165 -0.01 -17.36 -10.96
C ARG A 165 1.45 -16.94 -10.87
N ILE A 166 2.25 -17.76 -10.20
CA ILE A 166 3.71 -17.60 -10.11
C ILE A 166 4.34 -18.92 -10.53
N ILE A 167 5.24 -18.87 -11.51
CA ILE A 167 6.08 -20.01 -11.87
C ILE A 167 7.32 -19.97 -10.99
N ASP A 168 7.49 -21.00 -10.19
CA ASP A 168 8.65 -21.14 -9.33
C ASP A 168 9.93 -21.31 -10.18
N PRO A 169 10.97 -20.49 -9.97
CA PRO A 169 12.15 -20.50 -10.84
C PRO A 169 12.98 -21.79 -10.70
N GLU A 170 12.95 -22.43 -9.54
CA GLU A 170 13.72 -23.65 -9.24
C GLU A 170 12.97 -24.90 -9.70
N THR A 171 11.71 -25.03 -9.26
CA THR A 171 10.91 -26.24 -9.51
C THR A 171 10.12 -26.19 -10.81
N ARG A 172 9.98 -25.01 -11.44
CA ARG A 172 9.13 -24.74 -12.62
C ARG A 172 7.64 -25.04 -12.42
N LEU A 173 7.21 -25.32 -11.19
CA LEU A 173 5.81 -25.57 -10.86
C LEU A 173 5.06 -24.25 -10.70
N ALA A 174 3.80 -24.25 -11.14
CA ALA A 174 2.92 -23.11 -10.97
C ALA A 174 2.29 -23.12 -9.56
N ARG A 175 2.34 -21.98 -8.88
CA ARG A 175 1.63 -21.70 -7.64
C ARG A 175 0.61 -20.59 -7.85
N ARG A 176 -0.50 -20.64 -7.11
CA ARG A 176 -1.50 -19.58 -7.10
C ARG A 176 -1.43 -18.84 -5.78
N ILE A 177 -1.31 -17.51 -5.85
CA ILE A 177 -1.31 -16.64 -4.68
C ILE A 177 -2.49 -15.71 -4.79
N GLU A 178 -3.25 -15.65 -3.71
CA GLU A 178 -4.26 -14.62 -3.52
C GLU A 178 -3.69 -13.48 -2.71
N THR A 179 -4.02 -12.27 -3.10
CA THR A 179 -3.78 -11.05 -2.34
C THR A 179 -5.09 -10.33 -2.08
N LYS A 180 -5.27 -9.87 -0.85
CA LYS A 180 -6.36 -8.99 -0.42
C LYS A 180 -5.77 -7.60 -0.20
N GLY A 181 -6.38 -6.61 -0.84
CA GLY A 181 -6.00 -5.21 -0.72
C GLY A 181 -7.23 -4.32 -0.81
N PHE A 182 -7.03 -3.03 -1.02
CA PHE A 182 -8.11 -2.10 -1.30
C PHE A 182 -7.57 -0.88 -2.04
N GLN A 183 -8.45 -0.17 -2.72
CA GLN A 183 -8.18 1.16 -3.27
C GLN A 183 -8.87 2.20 -2.40
N VAL A 184 -8.18 3.30 -2.14
CA VAL A 184 -8.83 4.53 -1.67
C VAL A 184 -9.21 5.33 -2.91
N ALA A 185 -10.49 5.29 -3.25
CA ALA A 185 -11.06 6.00 -4.38
C ALA A 185 -11.43 7.43 -3.94
N VAL A 186 -10.89 8.42 -4.64
CA VAL A 186 -11.06 9.85 -4.35
C VAL A 186 -11.67 10.54 -5.55
N ASN A 187 -12.73 11.31 -5.33
CA ASN A 187 -13.43 12.07 -6.35
C ASN A 187 -13.69 13.50 -5.88
N ARG A 188 -13.44 14.49 -6.74
CA ARG A 188 -13.85 15.87 -6.47
C ARG A 188 -15.35 15.98 -6.74
N LYS A 189 -16.10 16.52 -5.78
CA LYS A 189 -17.56 16.67 -5.91
C LYS A 189 -17.90 17.48 -7.17
N GLY A 190 -18.92 17.03 -7.89
CA GLY A 190 -19.34 17.63 -9.16
C GLY A 190 -18.46 17.28 -10.37
N THR A 191 -17.52 16.34 -10.22
CA THR A 191 -16.69 15.85 -11.34
C THR A 191 -16.89 14.35 -11.55
N VAL A 192 -16.60 13.89 -12.77
CA VAL A 192 -16.70 12.47 -13.13
C VAL A 192 -15.41 11.67 -12.86
N ASP A 193 -14.29 12.37 -12.61
CA ASP A 193 -12.99 11.74 -12.50
C ASP A 193 -12.74 11.13 -11.11
N TRP A 194 -12.33 9.87 -11.13
CA TRP A 194 -11.89 9.14 -9.95
C TRP A 194 -10.37 8.95 -9.97
N TYR A 195 -9.77 9.11 -8.80
CA TYR A 195 -8.35 8.88 -8.56
C TYR A 195 -8.15 7.88 -7.43
N PHE A 196 -7.00 7.21 -7.41
CA PHE A 196 -6.77 6.10 -6.51
C PHE A 196 -5.47 6.22 -5.73
N ILE A 197 -5.51 5.71 -4.50
CA ILE A 197 -4.33 5.39 -3.69
C ILE A 197 -4.41 3.89 -3.40
N ASP A 198 -3.34 3.15 -3.73
CA ASP A 198 -3.24 1.74 -3.37
C ASP A 198 -3.08 1.61 -1.85
N GLY A 199 -4.11 1.07 -1.21
CA GLY A 199 -4.23 0.92 0.23
C GLY A 199 -3.16 0.01 0.85
N ARG A 200 -2.52 -0.86 0.04
CA ARG A 200 -1.40 -1.70 0.51
C ARG A 200 -0.13 -0.89 0.77
N ASN A 201 -0.01 0.28 0.16
CA ASN A 201 1.18 1.13 0.22
C ASN A 201 0.92 2.44 0.98
N CYS A 202 -0.23 2.59 1.63
CA CYS A 202 -0.65 3.82 2.28
C CYS A 202 -1.02 3.58 3.74
N SER A 203 -0.31 4.24 4.66
CA SER A 203 -0.64 4.20 6.09
C SER A 203 -1.81 5.15 6.42
N ILE A 204 -2.46 4.92 7.56
CA ILE A 204 -3.47 5.87 8.09
C ILE A 204 -2.84 7.26 8.28
N ALA A 205 -1.60 7.32 8.76
CA ALA A 205 -0.88 8.58 8.93
C ALA A 205 -0.66 9.30 7.59
N ASP A 206 -0.34 8.57 6.51
CA ASP A 206 -0.28 9.14 5.17
C ASP A 206 -1.65 9.70 4.76
N LEU A 207 -2.74 8.93 4.91
CA LEU A 207 -4.09 9.37 4.58
C LEU A 207 -4.51 10.61 5.36
N ARG A 208 -4.32 10.63 6.69
CA ARG A 208 -4.64 11.78 7.55
C ARG A 208 -3.81 13.01 7.22
N SER A 209 -2.56 12.84 6.77
CA SER A 209 -1.76 13.97 6.30
C SER A 209 -2.31 14.61 5.02
N PHE A 210 -3.09 13.86 4.22
CA PHE A 210 -3.84 14.44 3.10
C PHE A 210 -5.23 14.93 3.52
N PHE A 211 -5.88 14.21 4.42
CA PHE A 211 -7.26 14.38 4.84
C PHE A 211 -7.34 14.43 6.38
N PRO A 212 -6.98 15.56 7.02
CA PRO A 212 -6.87 15.63 8.49
C PRO A 212 -8.16 15.36 9.25
N GLY A 213 -9.32 15.55 8.59
CA GLY A 213 -10.65 15.31 9.17
C GLY A 213 -11.10 13.85 9.20
N LEU A 214 -10.30 12.90 8.73
CA LEU A 214 -10.65 11.48 8.85
C LEU A 214 -10.71 11.06 10.34
N PRO A 215 -11.38 9.95 10.69
CA PRO A 215 -11.24 9.34 12.02
C PRO A 215 -9.82 8.80 12.26
N GLU A 216 -9.41 8.73 13.53
CA GLU A 216 -8.19 7.99 13.96
C GLU A 216 -8.49 6.52 14.20
N ASP A 217 -9.68 6.24 14.73
CA ASP A 217 -10.15 4.88 14.96
C ASP A 217 -10.37 4.14 13.64
N LEU A 218 -9.75 2.97 13.53
CA LEU A 218 -9.79 2.13 12.33
C LEU A 218 -11.18 1.55 12.03
N GLY A 219 -11.96 1.28 13.07
CA GLY A 219 -13.33 0.80 12.94
C GLY A 219 -14.24 1.86 12.34
N LEU A 220 -14.13 3.10 12.84
CA LEU A 220 -14.85 4.26 12.31
C LEU A 220 -14.37 4.68 10.91
N LEU A 221 -13.09 4.47 10.62
CA LEU A 221 -12.53 4.75 9.30
C LEU A 221 -13.08 3.79 8.24
N GLY A 222 -13.37 2.54 8.63
CA GLY A 222 -13.82 1.49 7.71
C GLY A 222 -12.71 1.03 6.77
N MET A 223 -11.46 1.01 7.24
CA MET A 223 -10.31 0.61 6.42
C MET A 223 -10.23 -0.93 6.27
N PRO A 224 -10.21 -1.47 5.03
CA PRO A 224 -10.09 -2.91 4.81
C PRO A 224 -8.76 -3.47 5.33
N LYS A 225 -8.80 -4.74 5.77
CA LYS A 225 -7.58 -5.50 6.05
C LYS A 225 -6.86 -5.85 4.75
N VAL A 226 -5.53 -5.77 4.78
CA VAL A 226 -4.65 -6.26 3.71
C VAL A 226 -4.12 -7.64 4.08
N GLY A 227 -3.79 -8.47 3.09
CA GLY A 227 -3.20 -9.78 3.34
C GLY A 227 -2.91 -10.57 2.07
N GLY A 228 -2.41 -11.79 2.22
CA GLY A 228 -2.21 -12.72 1.13
C GLY A 228 -2.00 -14.14 1.62
N SER A 229 -2.33 -15.11 0.77
CA SER A 229 -2.23 -16.53 1.08
C SER A 229 -2.04 -17.34 -0.20
N GLU A 230 -1.34 -18.47 -0.11
CA GLU A 230 -1.30 -19.45 -1.19
C GLU A 230 -2.70 -20.07 -1.34
N VAL A 231 -3.25 -20.03 -2.54
CA VAL A 231 -4.46 -20.77 -2.91
C VAL A 231 -3.94 -22.13 -3.36
N GLY A 232 -4.20 -23.16 -2.57
CA GLY A 232 -3.49 -24.45 -2.58
C GLY A 232 -3.10 -25.02 -3.95
N ARG A 233 -2.06 -25.87 -3.97
CA ARG A 233 -1.52 -26.49 -5.20
C ARG A 233 -2.65 -27.08 -6.05
N GLY A 234 -2.93 -26.45 -7.19
CA GLY A 234 -3.78 -27.05 -8.21
C GLY A 234 -3.16 -28.38 -8.62
N ARG A 235 -3.94 -29.46 -8.43
CA ARG A 235 -3.65 -30.77 -9.01
C ARG A 235 -3.75 -30.71 -10.53
#